data_AF-A0A4P9X5V9-F1
#
_entry.id   AF-A0A4P9X5V9-F1
#
_cell.length_a   1.000
_cell.length_b   1.000
_cell.length_c   1.000
_cell.angle_alpha   90.00
_cell.angle_beta   90.00
_cell.angle_gamma   90.00
#
_symmetry.space_group_name_H-M   'P 1'
#
loop_
_entity.id
_entity.type
_entity.pdbx_description
1 polymer ?
#
loop_
_entity_poly.entity_id
_entity_poly.type
_entity_poly.pdbx_seq_one_letter_code
_entity_poly.pdbx_strand_id
1 'polypeptide(L)'
;MTLNLFEAARQGHLERLEQLLATHPEGPTACAASRDADDCTALHWAALNNHLAACTLLIETGHADVNATGGELVATPVHWAARSGHVYIVALLVRHGAD
;
A
#
# COMPACT_ATOMS: atom_id res chain seq x y z
N MET A 1 -5.90 10.21 18.10
CA MET A 1 -4.69 9.49 17.64
C MET A 1 -4.52 9.77 16.16
N THR A 2 -3.34 10.22 15.73
CA THR A 2 -3.04 10.46 14.32
C THR A 2 -2.58 9.16 13.66
N LEU A 3 -3.28 8.72 12.62
CA LEU A 3 -2.87 7.54 11.84
C LEU A 3 -1.61 7.89 11.03
N ASN A 4 -0.64 6.97 11.03
CA ASN A 4 0.51 6.99 10.12
C ASN A 4 0.13 6.39 8.75
N LEU A 5 1.06 6.36 7.79
CA LEU A 5 0.78 5.91 6.42
C LEU A 5 0.28 4.47 6.36
N PHE A 6 0.96 3.56 7.07
CA PHE A 6 0.63 2.13 7.08
C PHE A 6 -0.73 1.89 7.72
N GLU A 7 -1.02 2.57 8.83
CA GLU A 7 -2.28 2.44 9.56
C GLU A 7 -3.46 3.02 8.76
N ALA A 8 -3.25 4.14 8.06
CA ALA A 8 -4.23 4.71 7.15
C ALA A 8 -4.51 3.77 5.96
N ALA A 9 -3.48 3.12 5.40
CA ALA A 9 -3.62 2.13 4.34
C ALA A 9 -4.35 0.87 4.81
N ARG A 10 -3.98 0.36 5.99
CA ARG A 10 -4.57 -0.82 6.64
C ARG A 10 -6.07 -0.65 6.93
N GLN A 11 -6.50 0.58 7.20
CA GLN A 11 -7.89 0.92 7.51
C GLN A 11 -8.66 1.50 6.30
N GLY A 12 -7.98 1.75 5.17
CA GLY A 12 -8.59 2.34 3.98
C GLY A 12 -8.98 3.81 4.13
N HIS A 13 -8.35 4.56 5.05
CA HIS A 13 -8.62 5.98 5.27
C HIS A 13 -8.03 6.87 4.17
N LEU A 14 -8.76 6.98 3.05
CA LEU A 14 -8.32 7.68 1.83
C LEU A 14 -7.88 9.13 2.07
N GLU A 15 -8.73 9.95 2.71
CA GLU A 15 -8.40 11.36 2.97
C GLU A 15 -7.10 11.51 3.76
N ARG A 16 -6.88 10.62 4.73
CA ARG A 16 -5.67 10.64 5.53
C ARG A 16 -4.46 10.17 4.74
N LEU A 17 -4.63 9.17 3.89
CA LEU A 17 -3.61 8.67 2.97
C LEU A 17 -3.17 9.77 1.99
N GLU A 18 -4.14 10.47 1.39
CA GLU A 18 -3.91 11.62 0.50
C GLU A 18 -3.14 12.72 1.20
N GLN A 19 -3.59 13.13 2.40
CA GLN A 19 -2.89 14.15 3.18
C GLN A 19 -1.45 13.75 3.50
N LEU A 20 -1.19 12.48 3.80
CA LEU A 20 0.15 11.97 4.10
C LEU A 20 1.06 11.95 2.86
N LEU A 21 0.50 11.64 1.70
CA LEU A 21 1.24 11.55 0.43
C LEU A 21 1.42 12.91 -0.25
N ALA A 22 0.49 13.85 -0.08
CA ALA A 22 0.53 15.18 -0.69
C ALA A 22 1.57 16.12 -0.06
N THR A 23 1.96 15.87 1.19
CA THR A 23 2.92 16.73 1.91
C THR A 23 4.37 16.31 1.66
N HIS A 24 4.97 16.47 0.46
CA HIS A 24 6.45 16.37 0.31
C HIS A 24 7.06 17.23 -0.81
N PRO A 25 8.03 18.12 -0.46
CA PRO A 25 9.33 18.05 -1.13
C PRO A 25 10.52 17.64 -0.24
N GLU A 26 10.61 18.05 1.04
CA GLU A 26 11.83 17.85 1.87
C GLU A 26 11.55 17.63 3.38
N GLY A 27 10.69 16.66 3.75
CA GLY A 27 10.44 16.29 5.15
C GLY A 27 10.29 14.77 5.38
N PRO A 28 10.51 14.25 6.60
CA PRO A 28 10.67 12.80 6.85
C PRO A 28 9.35 12.01 7.03
N THR A 29 8.24 12.40 6.39
CA THR A 29 6.91 12.06 6.92
C THR A 29 6.21 10.82 6.34
N ALA A 30 6.53 10.37 5.12
CA ALA A 30 6.30 9.02 4.58
C ALA A 30 6.17 9.08 3.04
N CYS A 31 6.88 8.19 2.35
CA CYS A 31 6.74 7.93 0.92
C CYS A 31 5.94 6.64 0.72
N ALA A 32 5.28 6.42 -0.42
CA ALA A 32 4.61 5.14 -0.68
C ALA A 32 5.60 3.96 -0.72
N ALA A 33 6.89 4.24 -0.97
CA ALA A 33 7.99 3.27 -0.86
C ALA A 33 8.50 3.08 0.58
N SER A 34 8.00 3.83 1.57
CA SER A 34 8.37 3.64 2.97
C SER A 34 7.93 2.25 3.46
N ARG A 35 8.72 1.73 4.40
CA ARG A 35 8.55 0.39 4.98
C ARG A 35 8.40 0.53 6.49
N ASP A 36 7.55 -0.29 7.06
CA ASP A 36 7.34 -0.34 8.52
C ASP A 36 8.32 -1.31 9.19
N ALA A 37 8.08 -1.62 10.47
CA ALA A 37 8.91 -2.53 11.25
C ALA A 37 8.87 -3.98 10.76
N ASP A 38 7.82 -4.37 10.02
CA ASP A 38 7.64 -5.69 9.42
C ASP A 38 8.16 -5.72 7.98
N ASP A 39 8.92 -4.71 7.58
CA ASP A 39 9.46 -4.54 6.24
C ASP A 39 8.34 -4.51 5.17
N CYS A 40 7.14 -4.04 5.53
CA CYS A 40 5.97 -3.98 4.65
C CYS A 40 5.72 -2.55 4.17
N THR A 41 5.30 -2.41 2.91
CA THR A 41 4.84 -1.12 2.38
C THR A 41 3.37 -0.88 2.70
N ALA A 42 2.91 0.37 2.58
CA ALA A 42 1.49 0.70 2.70
C ALA A 42 0.60 -0.11 1.74
N LEU A 43 1.12 -0.46 0.55
CA LEU A 43 0.39 -1.24 -0.45
C LEU A 43 0.15 -2.69 0.01
N HIS A 44 1.06 -3.29 0.79
CA HIS A 44 0.83 -4.61 1.40
C HIS A 44 -0.39 -4.58 2.32
N TRP A 45 -0.46 -3.58 3.21
CA TRP A 45 -1.54 -3.46 4.18
C TRP A 45 -2.88 -3.14 3.52
N ALA A 46 -2.92 -2.24 2.54
CA ALA A 46 -4.12 -1.96 1.77
C ALA A 46 -4.60 -3.20 1.00
N ALA A 47 -3.66 -3.96 0.41
CA ALA A 47 -3.96 -5.16 -0.35
C ALA A 47 -4.52 -6.29 0.54
N LEU A 48 -3.92 -6.54 1.70
CA LEU A 48 -4.37 -7.56 2.64
C LEU A 48 -5.78 -7.28 3.20
N ASN A 49 -6.12 -6.01 3.42
CA ASN A 49 -7.38 -5.58 4.06
C ASN A 49 -8.50 -5.22 3.06
N ASN A 50 -8.35 -5.59 1.78
CA ASN A 50 -9.35 -5.36 0.73
C ASN A 50 -9.70 -3.87 0.47
N HIS A 51 -8.73 -2.97 0.62
CA HIS A 51 -8.94 -1.54 0.39
C HIS A 51 -8.56 -1.13 -1.04
N LEU A 52 -9.44 -1.46 -1.99
CA LEU A 52 -9.21 -1.20 -3.42
C LEU A 52 -8.87 0.26 -3.72
N ALA A 53 -9.66 1.21 -3.19
CA ALA A 53 -9.41 2.63 -3.43
C ALA A 53 -8.07 3.11 -2.85
N ALA A 54 -7.65 2.58 -1.69
CA ALA A 54 -6.35 2.90 -1.11
C ALA A 54 -5.20 2.31 -1.95
N CYS A 55 -5.39 1.11 -2.50
CA CYS A 55 -4.43 0.51 -3.44
C CYS A 55 -4.28 1.37 -4.69
N THR A 56 -5.40 1.78 -5.31
CA THR A 56 -5.40 2.67 -6.48
C THR A 56 -4.64 3.95 -6.18
N LEU A 57 -4.93 4.58 -5.04
CA LEU A 57 -4.28 5.82 -4.63
C LEU A 57 -2.77 5.66 -4.46
N LEU A 58 -2.33 4.62 -3.74
CA LEU A 58 -0.90 4.35 -3.52
C LEU A 58 -0.15 4.11 -4.84
N ILE A 59 -0.78 3.42 -5.80
CA ILE A 59 -0.18 3.12 -7.11
C ILE A 59 -0.14 4.38 -7.98
N GLU A 60 -1.26 5.10 -8.11
CA GLU A 60 -1.41 6.19 -9.08
C GLU A 60 -0.80 7.51 -8.59
N THR A 61 -0.91 7.83 -7.30
CA THR A 61 -0.39 9.10 -6.75
C THR A 61 0.87 8.89 -5.92
N GLY A 62 0.93 7.79 -5.17
CA GLY A 62 2.05 7.49 -4.28
C GLY A 62 3.31 6.98 -5.01
N HIS A 63 3.19 6.55 -6.27
CA HIS A 63 4.25 5.84 -6.99
C HIS A 63 4.74 4.60 -6.23
N ALA A 64 3.82 3.86 -5.61
CA ALA A 64 4.14 2.63 -4.91
C ALA A 64 4.71 1.57 -5.86
N ASP A 65 5.77 0.89 -5.43
CA ASP A 65 6.28 -0.30 -6.11
C ASP A 65 5.32 -1.47 -5.88
N VAL A 66 4.65 -1.90 -6.95
CA VAL A 66 3.67 -3.00 -6.95
C VAL A 66 4.30 -4.37 -6.69
N ASN A 67 5.61 -4.50 -6.93
CA ASN A 67 6.40 -5.72 -6.73
C ASN A 67 7.33 -5.64 -5.52
N ALA A 68 7.16 -4.62 -4.67
CA ALA A 68 7.87 -4.56 -3.41
C ALA A 68 7.61 -5.85 -2.63
N THR A 69 8.65 -6.58 -2.27
CA THR A 69 8.53 -7.71 -1.34
C THR A 69 8.44 -7.17 0.08
N GLY A 70 7.87 -7.91 1.02
CA GLY A 70 7.83 -7.53 2.43
C GLY A 70 7.33 -8.65 3.33
N GLY A 71 7.42 -8.42 4.64
CA GLY A 71 7.03 -9.38 5.67
C GLY A 71 7.92 -10.63 5.72
N GLU A 72 7.65 -11.50 6.69
CA GLU A 72 8.47 -12.70 6.93
C GLU A 72 8.54 -13.66 5.74
N LEU A 73 7.51 -13.66 4.88
CA LEU A 73 7.44 -14.53 3.71
C LEU A 73 8.09 -13.94 2.46
N VAL A 74 8.65 -12.72 2.54
CA VAL A 74 9.25 -12.01 1.40
C VAL A 74 8.27 -12.00 0.21
N ALA A 75 7.03 -11.60 0.49
CA ALA A 75 5.91 -11.70 -0.44
C ALA A 75 5.51 -10.31 -0.93
N THR A 76 4.92 -10.23 -2.12
CA THR A 76 4.46 -8.96 -2.71
C THR A 76 3.00 -8.65 -2.32
N PRO A 77 2.50 -7.41 -2.54
CA PRO A 77 1.10 -7.08 -2.30
C PRO A 77 0.13 -8.01 -3.04
N VAL A 78 0.47 -8.48 -4.25
CA VAL A 78 -0.41 -9.38 -5.01
C VAL A 78 -0.48 -10.77 -4.36
N HIS A 79 0.61 -11.27 -3.78
CA HIS A 79 0.59 -12.51 -3.01
C HIS A 79 -0.35 -12.41 -1.80
N TRP A 80 -0.32 -11.28 -1.09
CA TRP A 80 -1.18 -11.04 0.09
C TRP A 80 -2.66 -10.94 -0.31
N ALA A 81 -2.97 -10.19 -1.39
CA ALA A 81 -4.32 -10.10 -1.93
C ALA A 81 -4.85 -11.46 -2.42
N ALA A 82 -4.02 -12.23 -3.13
CA ALA A 82 -4.39 -13.54 -3.66
C ALA A 82 -4.64 -14.56 -2.54
N ARG A 83 -3.79 -14.60 -1.52
CA ARG A 83 -3.97 -15.47 -0.34
C ARG A 83 -5.28 -15.19 0.40
N SER A 84 -5.72 -13.93 0.42
CA SER A 84 -6.97 -13.50 1.07
C SER A 84 -8.19 -13.53 0.16
N GLY A 85 -8.04 -13.86 -1.13
CA GLY A 85 -9.15 -13.94 -2.09
C GLY A 85 -9.65 -12.59 -2.62
N HIS A 86 -8.86 -11.52 -2.52
CA HIS A 86 -9.26 -10.17 -2.93
C HIS A 86 -9.10 -9.95 -4.44
N VAL A 87 -9.96 -10.59 -5.22
CA VAL A 87 -9.87 -10.70 -6.69
C VAL A 87 -9.71 -9.34 -7.40
N TYR A 88 -10.44 -8.30 -6.96
CA TYR A 88 -10.34 -6.98 -7.59
C TYR A 88 -9.01 -6.28 -7.33
N ILE A 89 -8.40 -6.52 -6.16
CA ILE A 89 -7.07 -6.00 -5.85
C ILE A 89 -6.01 -6.75 -6.65
N VAL A 90 -6.13 -8.08 -6.78
CA VAL A 90 -5.25 -8.87 -7.65
C VAL A 90 -5.33 -8.34 -9.09
N ALA A 91 -6.54 -8.14 -9.61
CA ALA A 91 -6.73 -7.60 -10.96
C ALA A 91 -6.14 -6.19 -11.11
N LEU A 92 -6.30 -5.32 -10.12
CA LEU A 92 -5.67 -4.00 -10.10
C LEU A 92 -4.14 -4.12 -10.15
N LEU A 93 -3.54 -4.87 -9.23
CA LEU A 93 -2.08 -5.01 -9.13
C LEU A 93 -1.48 -5.61 -10.41
N VAL A 94 -2.06 -6.67 -10.95
CA VAL A 94 -1.62 -7.29 -12.21
C VAL A 94 -1.72 -6.31 -13.38
N ARG A 95 -2.80 -5.51 -13.45
CA ARG A 95 -2.94 -4.46 -14.46
C ARG A 95 -1.82 -3.41 -14.39
N HIS A 96 -1.26 -3.20 -13.21
CA HIS A 96 -0.14 -2.27 -12.98
C HIS A 96 1.23 -2.97 -13.00
N GLY A 97 1.31 -4.23 -13.46
CA GLY A 97 2.57 -4.92 -13.69
C GLY A 97 3.05 -5.79 -12.53
N ALA A 98 2.18 -6.13 -11.59
CA ALA A 98 2.50 -7.14 -10.58
C ALA A 98 2.65 -8.53 -11.21
N ASP A 99 3.70 -9.26 -10.82
CA ASP A 99 4.03 -10.61 -11.31
C ASP A 99 4.06 -11.70 -10.24
#